data_AF-A0A7H0HKY5-F1
#
_entry.id   AF-A0A7H0HKY5-F1
#
_cell.length_a   1.000
_cell.length_b   1.000
_cell.length_c   1.000
_cell.angle_alpha   90.00
_cell.angle_beta   90.00
_cell.angle_gamma   90.00
#
_symmetry.space_group_name_H-M   'P 1'
#
loop_
_entity.id
_entity.type
_entity.pdbx_description
1 polymer ?
#
loop_
_entity_poly.entity_id
_entity_poly.type
_entity_poly.pdbx_seq_one_letter_code
_entity_poly.pdbx_strand_id
1 'polypeptide(L)'
;MQTLRLAEAQLETAHTQATLQTERATAARMALKTSERYRTLEGKHRDEIAQTDTAAQTALAAADAGRARAVDARNRLQRDLAGYLTQHRAAAQARAAAGQCAPDTAPADLLADMLRRADDRAGELAHVADTARARGLACERAYDSARNMIEAAQNGKAE
;
A
#
# COMPACT_ATOMS: atom_id res chain seq x y z
N MET A 1 -39.95 69.45 14.38
CA MET A 1 -39.33 68.58 15.41
C MET A 1 -39.63 67.10 15.19
N GLN A 2 -40.89 66.64 15.10
CA GLN A 2 -41.21 65.21 14.89
C GLN A 2 -40.74 64.63 13.54
N THR A 3 -40.88 65.38 12.44
CA THR A 3 -40.48 64.93 11.10
C THR A 3 -38.97 64.72 10.94
N LEU A 4 -38.17 65.58 11.57
CA LEU A 4 -36.71 65.46 11.60
C LEU A 4 -36.27 64.18 12.33
N ARG A 5 -36.86 63.89 13.49
CA ARG A 5 -36.55 62.65 14.26
C ARG A 5 -36.89 61.38 13.49
N LEU A 6 -37.98 61.40 12.73
CA LEU A 6 -38.37 60.26 11.90
C LEU A 6 -37.37 60.03 10.76
N ALA A 7 -36.95 61.10 10.08
CA ALA A 7 -35.96 61.02 9.00
C ALA A 7 -34.59 60.53 9.52
N GLU A 8 -34.18 60.99 10.70
CA GLU A 8 -32.95 60.58 11.36
C GLU A 8 -32.99 59.09 11.75
N ALA A 9 -34.09 58.62 12.33
CA ALA A 9 -34.30 57.20 12.64
C ALA A 9 -34.32 56.31 11.38
N GLN A 10 -34.91 56.78 10.28
CA GLN A 10 -34.90 56.07 9.00
C GLN A 10 -33.49 55.97 8.42
N LEU A 11 -32.69 57.04 8.52
CA LEU A 11 -31.29 57.07 8.08
C LEU A 11 -30.44 56.10 8.91
N GLU A 12 -30.57 56.09 10.24
CA GLU A 12 -29.88 55.15 11.12
C GLU A 12 -30.28 53.70 10.80
N THR A 13 -31.56 53.45 10.54
CA THR A 13 -32.04 52.12 10.13
C THR A 13 -31.45 51.69 8.79
N ALA A 14 -31.37 52.59 7.81
CA ALA A 14 -30.75 52.29 6.52
C ALA A 14 -29.24 52.03 6.66
N HIS A 15 -28.55 52.82 7.49
CA HIS A 15 -27.12 52.65 7.76
C HIS A 15 -26.84 51.30 8.45
N THR A 16 -27.61 50.95 9.48
CA THR A 16 -27.46 49.66 10.18
C THR A 16 -27.73 48.48 9.26
N GLN A 17 -28.74 48.56 8.39
CA GLN A 17 -29.01 47.55 7.37
C GLN A 17 -27.83 47.43 6.38
N ALA A 18 -27.29 48.54 5.89
CA ALA A 18 -26.15 48.52 4.96
C ALA A 18 -24.89 47.90 5.59
N THR A 19 -24.59 48.25 6.84
CA THR A 19 -23.49 47.65 7.60
C THR A 19 -23.68 46.14 7.75
N LEU A 20 -24.88 45.72 8.19
CA LEU A 20 -25.20 44.29 8.35
C LEU A 20 -25.07 43.50 7.04
N GLN A 21 -25.53 44.06 5.92
CA GLN A 21 -25.39 43.40 4.61
C GLN A 21 -23.92 43.30 4.19
N THR A 22 -23.10 44.32 4.49
CA THR A 22 -21.66 44.31 4.20
C THR A 22 -20.94 43.25 5.04
N GLU A 23 -21.27 43.15 6.33
CA GLU A 23 -20.74 42.11 7.21
C GLU A 23 -21.13 40.71 6.75
N ARG A 24 -22.42 40.50 6.40
CA ARG A 24 -22.91 39.22 5.86
C ARG A 24 -22.22 38.84 4.56
N ALA A 25 -22.04 39.79 3.64
CA ALA A 25 -21.35 39.54 2.38
C ALA A 25 -19.88 39.18 2.61
N THR A 26 -19.22 39.83 3.57
CA THR A 26 -17.83 39.54 3.94
C THR A 26 -17.71 38.15 4.56
N ALA A 27 -18.58 37.81 5.51
CA ALA A 27 -18.63 36.50 6.13
C ALA A 27 -18.91 35.39 5.10
N ALA A 28 -19.85 35.61 4.17
CA ALA A 28 -20.16 34.66 3.10
C ALA A 28 -18.96 34.43 2.17
N ARG A 29 -18.23 35.48 1.80
CA ARG A 29 -17.01 35.37 0.97
C ARG A 29 -15.90 34.59 1.68
N MET A 30 -15.69 34.84 2.97
CA MET A 30 -14.70 34.11 3.76
C MET A 30 -15.07 32.64 3.92
N ALA A 31 -16.35 32.33 4.15
CA ALA A 31 -16.86 30.96 4.21
C ALA A 31 -16.69 30.23 2.87
N LEU A 32 -16.97 30.88 1.74
CA LEU A 32 -16.77 30.32 0.40
C LEU A 32 -15.28 30.00 0.16
N LYS A 33 -14.38 30.96 0.38
CA LYS A 33 -12.93 30.77 0.21
C LYS A 33 -12.42 29.59 1.04
N THR A 34 -12.92 29.46 2.27
CA THR A 34 -12.57 28.36 3.18
C THR A 34 -13.07 27.02 2.63
N SER A 35 -14.33 26.96 2.17
CA SER A 35 -14.91 25.75 1.57
C SER A 35 -14.18 25.30 0.31
N GLU A 36 -13.87 26.21 -0.61
CA GLU A 36 -13.13 25.91 -1.85
C GLU A 36 -11.73 25.36 -1.56
N ARG A 37 -11.06 25.92 -0.54
CA ARG A 37 -9.76 25.42 -0.10
C ARG A 37 -9.86 23.98 0.44
N TYR A 38 -10.85 23.68 1.28
CA TYR A 38 -11.05 22.31 1.77
C TYR A 38 -11.37 21.32 0.64
N ARG A 39 -12.22 21.69 -0.32
CA ARG A 39 -12.50 20.86 -1.50
C ARG A 39 -11.25 20.58 -2.32
N THR A 40 -10.37 21.56 -2.45
CA THR A 40 -9.09 21.40 -3.17
C THR A 40 -8.16 20.44 -2.43
N LEU A 41 -8.04 20.56 -1.11
CA LEU A 41 -7.22 19.66 -0.30
C LEU A 41 -7.77 18.22 -0.34
N GLU A 42 -9.08 18.06 -0.21
CA GLU A 42 -9.74 16.76 -0.33
C GLU A 42 -9.57 16.14 -1.72
N GLY A 43 -9.67 16.95 -2.79
CA GLY A 43 -9.39 16.50 -4.15
C GLY A 43 -7.98 15.92 -4.29
N LYS A 44 -6.97 16.68 -3.85
CA LYS A 44 -5.57 16.23 -3.85
C LYS A 44 -5.36 14.95 -3.04
N HIS A 45 -5.94 14.88 -1.83
CA HIS A 45 -5.82 13.69 -0.99
C HIS A 45 -6.44 12.46 -1.66
N ARG A 46 -7.62 12.59 -2.30
CA ARG A 46 -8.24 11.49 -3.05
C ARG A 46 -7.36 11.01 -4.21
N ASP A 47 -6.74 11.95 -4.94
CA ASP A 47 -5.83 11.61 -6.04
C ASP A 47 -4.58 10.86 -5.52
N GLU A 48 -4.01 11.29 -4.39
CA GLU A 48 -2.86 10.63 -3.74
C GLU A 48 -3.20 9.23 -3.24
N ILE A 49 -4.40 9.02 -2.68
CA ILE A 49 -4.89 7.70 -2.27
C ILE A 49 -5.07 6.79 -3.49
N ALA A 50 -5.68 7.29 -4.58
CA ALA A 50 -5.85 6.51 -5.80
C ALA A 50 -4.51 6.09 -6.42
N GLN A 51 -3.51 6.97 -6.39
CA GLN A 51 -2.15 6.63 -6.81
C GLN A 51 -1.49 5.59 -5.90
N THR A 52 -1.68 5.72 -4.59
CA THR A 52 -1.18 4.76 -3.60
C THR A 52 -1.77 3.38 -3.81
N ASP A 53 -3.09 3.29 -4.05
CA ASP A 53 -3.78 2.03 -4.34
C ASP A 53 -3.27 1.40 -5.63
N THR A 54 -3.11 2.19 -6.69
CA THR A 54 -2.58 1.72 -7.98
C THR A 54 -1.15 1.18 -7.83
N ALA A 55 -0.31 1.88 -7.08
CA ALA A 55 1.05 1.44 -6.79
C ALA A 55 1.07 0.16 -5.94
N ALA A 56 0.17 0.02 -4.97
CA ALA A 56 0.02 -1.17 -4.15
C ALA A 56 -0.39 -2.39 -4.98
N GLN A 57 -1.37 -2.23 -5.86
CA GLN A 57 -1.81 -3.28 -6.79
C GLN A 57 -0.68 -3.72 -7.73
N THR A 58 0.09 -2.76 -8.24
CA THR A 58 1.25 -3.04 -9.09
C THR A 58 2.32 -3.83 -8.33
N ALA A 59 2.60 -3.45 -7.08
CA ALA A 59 3.56 -4.14 -6.24
C ALA A 59 3.11 -5.58 -5.88
N LEU A 60 1.82 -5.77 -5.60
CA LEU A 60 1.24 -7.09 -5.35
C LEU A 60 1.33 -7.98 -6.59
N ALA A 61 0.97 -7.46 -7.77
CA ALA A 61 1.09 -8.19 -9.02
C ALA A 61 2.56 -8.59 -9.32
N ALA A 62 3.51 -7.72 -9.00
CA ALA A 62 4.94 -8.02 -9.13
C ALA A 62 5.39 -9.13 -8.16
N ALA A 63 4.89 -9.13 -6.93
CA ALA A 63 5.14 -10.19 -5.95
C ALA A 63 4.57 -11.55 -6.42
N ASP A 64 3.34 -11.56 -6.95
CA ASP A 64 2.72 -12.77 -7.49
C ASP A 64 3.47 -13.31 -8.72
N ALA A 65 3.90 -12.42 -9.62
CA ALA A 65 4.74 -12.79 -10.76
C ALA A 65 6.13 -13.29 -10.31
N GLY A 66 6.68 -12.76 -9.23
CA GLY A 66 7.89 -13.27 -8.57
C GLY A 66 7.70 -14.68 -8.04
N ARG A 67 6.60 -14.91 -7.32
CA ARG A 67 6.22 -16.23 -6.80
C ARG A 67 6.05 -17.26 -7.91
N ALA A 68 5.36 -16.93 -9.00
CA ALA A 68 5.19 -17.84 -10.13
C ALA A 68 6.54 -18.28 -10.71
N ARG A 69 7.46 -17.33 -10.92
CA ARG A 69 8.83 -17.62 -11.39
C ARG A 69 9.61 -18.51 -10.41
N ALA A 70 9.47 -18.28 -9.11
CA ALA A 70 10.10 -19.10 -8.08
C ALA A 70 9.55 -20.54 -8.09
N VAL A 71 8.24 -20.71 -8.22
CA VAL A 71 7.59 -22.04 -8.35
C VAL A 71 8.11 -22.78 -9.58
N ASP A 72 8.22 -22.11 -10.72
CA ASP A 72 8.76 -22.73 -11.93
C ASP A 72 10.23 -23.16 -11.78
N ALA A 73 11.04 -22.32 -11.11
CA ALA A 73 12.43 -22.63 -10.81
C ALA A 73 12.55 -23.83 -9.87
N ARG A 74 11.75 -23.87 -8.79
CA ARG A 74 11.64 -25.03 -7.90
C ARG A 74 11.27 -26.28 -8.67
N ASN A 75 10.24 -26.22 -9.51
CA ASN A 75 9.77 -27.39 -10.25
C ASN A 75 10.85 -27.94 -11.20
N ARG A 76 11.67 -27.06 -11.81
CA ARG A 76 12.86 -27.48 -12.57
C ARG A 76 13.87 -28.18 -11.67
N LEU A 77 14.26 -27.56 -10.56
CA LEU A 77 15.22 -28.12 -9.60
C LEU A 77 14.77 -29.48 -9.06
N GLN A 78 13.48 -29.66 -8.77
CA GLN A 78 12.94 -30.93 -8.30
C GLN A 78 13.05 -32.05 -9.34
N ARG A 79 12.88 -31.73 -10.64
CA ARG A 79 13.10 -32.72 -11.71
C ARG A 79 14.57 -33.10 -11.83
N ASP A 80 15.47 -32.12 -11.77
CA ASP A 80 16.91 -32.35 -11.84
C ASP A 80 17.39 -33.19 -10.64
N LEU A 81 16.89 -32.87 -9.44
CA LEU A 81 17.15 -33.65 -8.22
C LEU A 81 16.63 -35.08 -8.32
N ALA A 82 15.44 -35.30 -8.86
CA ALA A 82 14.90 -36.65 -9.07
C ALA A 82 15.74 -37.47 -10.06
N GLY A 83 16.23 -36.82 -11.13
CA GLY A 83 17.17 -37.42 -12.08
C GLY A 83 18.49 -37.80 -11.41
N TYR A 84 19.06 -36.89 -10.64
CA TYR A 84 20.28 -37.11 -9.86
C TYR A 84 20.14 -38.29 -8.88
N LEU A 85 19.06 -38.32 -8.09
CA LEU A 85 18.81 -39.42 -7.16
C LEU A 85 18.67 -40.76 -7.87
N THR A 86 17.97 -40.80 -9.01
CA THR A 86 17.82 -42.03 -9.80
C THR A 86 19.18 -42.56 -10.26
N GLN A 87 20.03 -41.68 -10.82
CA GLN A 87 21.38 -42.06 -11.26
C GLN A 87 22.25 -42.52 -10.10
N HIS A 88 22.19 -41.81 -8.97
CA HIS A 88 22.98 -42.15 -7.79
C HIS A 88 22.55 -43.49 -7.17
N ARG A 89 21.25 -43.77 -7.09
CA ARG A 89 20.72 -45.07 -6.63
C ARG A 89 21.17 -46.21 -7.54
N ALA A 90 21.08 -46.03 -8.86
CA ALA A 90 21.54 -47.04 -9.82
C ALA A 90 23.04 -47.32 -9.69
N ALA A 91 23.87 -46.27 -9.52
CA ALA A 91 25.30 -46.43 -9.31
C ALA A 91 25.62 -47.14 -7.98
N ALA A 92 24.92 -46.81 -6.90
CA ALA A 92 25.07 -47.48 -5.60
C ALA A 92 24.72 -48.97 -5.69
N GLN A 93 23.62 -49.31 -6.38
CA GLN A 93 23.23 -50.70 -6.62
C GLN A 93 24.26 -51.45 -7.46
N ALA A 94 24.82 -50.83 -8.51
CA ALA A 94 25.86 -51.44 -9.34
C ALA A 94 27.14 -51.74 -8.54
N ARG A 95 27.58 -50.82 -7.67
CA ARG A 95 28.73 -51.03 -6.78
C ARG A 95 28.49 -52.16 -5.78
N ALA A 96 27.26 -52.25 -5.24
CA ALA A 96 26.86 -53.33 -4.35
C ALA A 96 26.85 -54.68 -5.07
N ALA A 97 26.31 -54.76 -6.29
CA ALA A 97 26.34 -55.97 -7.10
C ALA A 97 27.77 -56.42 -7.45
N ALA A 98 28.70 -55.47 -7.60
CA ALA A 98 30.13 -55.74 -7.80
C ALA A 98 30.90 -56.07 -6.50
N GLY A 99 30.22 -56.14 -5.34
CA GLY A 99 30.84 -56.47 -4.04
C GLY A 99 31.73 -55.37 -3.46
N GLN A 100 31.65 -54.13 -3.97
CA GLN A 100 32.55 -53.05 -3.57
C GLN A 100 32.13 -52.37 -2.26
N CYS A 101 30.82 -52.32 -1.97
CA CYS A 101 30.27 -51.74 -0.75
C CYS A 101 28.81 -52.20 -0.52
N ALA A 102 28.28 -51.98 0.68
CA ALA A 102 26.85 -52.13 0.93
C ALA A 102 26.06 -50.97 0.26
N PRO A 103 24.86 -51.21 -0.28
CA PRO A 103 24.05 -50.15 -0.88
C PRO A 103 23.50 -49.25 0.24
N ASP A 104 23.91 -47.98 0.27
CA ASP A 104 23.29 -46.96 1.12
C ASP A 104 22.88 -45.73 0.31
N THR A 105 21.57 -45.53 0.18
CA THR A 105 20.97 -44.40 -0.53
C THR A 105 20.20 -43.47 0.42
N ALA A 106 20.03 -43.88 1.68
CA ALA A 106 19.16 -43.20 2.65
C ALA A 106 19.61 -41.76 2.98
N PRO A 107 20.92 -41.45 3.10
CA PRO A 107 21.37 -40.07 3.36
C PRO A 107 21.01 -39.10 2.23
N ALA A 108 21.14 -39.53 0.97
CA ALA A 108 20.81 -38.69 -0.19
C ALA A 108 19.30 -38.42 -0.26
N ASP A 109 18.49 -39.43 0.06
CA ASP A 109 17.03 -39.32 0.08
C ASP A 109 16.55 -38.40 1.21
N LEU A 110 17.15 -38.48 2.39
CA LEU A 110 16.87 -37.59 3.52
C LEU A 110 17.19 -36.12 3.18
N LEU A 111 18.38 -35.86 2.63
CA LEU A 111 18.79 -34.51 2.25
C LEU A 111 17.87 -33.93 1.16
N ALA A 112 17.45 -34.75 0.21
CA ALA A 112 16.49 -34.33 -0.81
C ALA A 112 15.11 -33.98 -0.23
N ASP A 113 14.64 -34.73 0.77
CA ASP A 113 13.39 -34.41 1.46
C ASP A 113 13.50 -33.13 2.29
N MET A 114 14.61 -32.96 3.03
CA MET A 114 14.90 -31.74 3.79
C MET A 114 14.95 -30.51 2.89
N LEU A 115 15.64 -30.61 1.75
CA LEU A 115 15.72 -29.52 0.77
C LEU A 115 14.33 -29.14 0.24
N ARG A 116 13.49 -30.14 -0.10
CA ARG A 116 12.13 -29.90 -0.59
C ARG A 116 11.30 -29.13 0.43
N ARG A 117 11.29 -29.59 1.69
CA ARG A 117 10.53 -28.96 2.77
C ARG A 117 11.05 -27.55 3.10
N ALA A 118 12.37 -27.36 3.07
CA ALA A 118 12.98 -26.06 3.30
C ALA A 118 12.60 -25.06 2.19
N ASP A 119 12.67 -25.48 0.92
CA ASP A 119 12.31 -24.65 -0.22
C ASP A 119 10.82 -24.29 -0.23
N ASP A 120 9.94 -25.27 0.01
CA ASP A 120 8.50 -25.02 0.11
C ASP A 120 8.19 -24.00 1.21
N ARG A 121 8.80 -24.15 2.39
CA ARG A 121 8.61 -23.21 3.49
C ARG A 121 9.19 -21.83 3.19
N ALA A 122 10.35 -21.76 2.56
CA ALA A 122 10.97 -20.50 2.15
C ALA A 122 10.07 -19.76 1.15
N GLY A 123 9.47 -20.47 0.19
CA GLY A 123 8.52 -19.90 -0.77
C GLY A 123 7.26 -19.33 -0.11
N GLU A 124 6.69 -20.03 0.88
CA GLU A 124 5.56 -19.51 1.65
C GLU A 124 5.92 -18.23 2.42
N LEU A 125 7.06 -18.24 3.12
CA LEU A 125 7.51 -17.09 3.90
C LEU A 125 7.82 -15.89 3.01
N ALA A 126 8.47 -16.11 1.87
CA ALA A 126 8.75 -15.05 0.90
C ALA A 126 7.44 -14.41 0.38
N HIS A 127 6.45 -15.22 0.02
CA HIS A 127 5.16 -14.69 -0.45
C HIS A 127 4.45 -13.84 0.61
N VAL A 128 4.44 -14.29 1.87
CA VAL A 128 3.86 -13.52 2.97
C VAL A 128 4.63 -12.21 3.18
N ALA A 129 5.97 -12.26 3.18
CA ALA A 129 6.81 -11.09 3.37
C ALA A 129 6.63 -10.05 2.26
N ASP A 130 6.62 -10.49 0.99
CA ASP A 130 6.43 -9.59 -0.17
C ASP A 130 5.05 -8.94 -0.14
N THR A 131 4.01 -9.70 0.18
CA THR A 131 2.63 -9.20 0.30
C THR A 131 2.50 -8.21 1.46
N ALA A 132 3.07 -8.54 2.63
CA ALA A 132 3.06 -7.68 3.79
C ALA A 132 3.81 -6.37 3.52
N ARG A 133 4.96 -6.44 2.86
CA ARG A 133 5.75 -5.27 2.46
C ARG A 133 4.97 -4.36 1.51
N ALA A 134 4.35 -4.92 0.46
CA ALA A 134 3.57 -4.14 -0.48
C ALA A 134 2.41 -3.39 0.19
N ARG A 135 1.69 -4.06 1.10
CA ARG A 135 0.59 -3.46 1.87
C ARG A 135 1.06 -2.45 2.91
N GLY A 136 2.17 -2.76 3.60
CA GLY A 136 2.76 -1.88 4.60
C GLY A 136 3.18 -0.53 4.00
N LEU A 137 3.89 -0.57 2.86
CA LEU A 137 4.28 0.64 2.13
C LEU A 137 3.08 1.46 1.65
N ALA A 138 1.98 0.82 1.27
CA ALA A 138 0.75 1.51 0.91
C ALA A 138 0.12 2.20 2.12
N CYS A 139 0.08 1.51 3.28
CA CYS A 139 -0.43 2.06 4.53
C CYS A 139 0.37 3.30 4.98
N GLU A 140 1.70 3.21 4.98
CA GLU A 140 2.59 4.32 5.34
C GLU A 140 2.35 5.55 4.45
N ARG A 141 2.28 5.35 3.13
CA ARG A 141 2.00 6.46 2.18
C ARG A 141 0.63 7.07 2.37
N ALA A 142 -0.40 6.25 2.58
CA ALA A 142 -1.75 6.74 2.82
C ALA A 142 -1.82 7.55 4.13
N TYR A 143 -1.13 7.10 5.17
CA TYR A 143 -1.01 7.83 6.43
C TYR A 143 -0.29 9.16 6.24
N ASP A 144 0.85 9.18 5.55
CA ASP A 144 1.60 10.40 5.27
C ASP A 144 0.77 11.41 4.45
N SER A 145 0.04 10.94 3.43
CA SER A 145 -0.91 11.76 2.66
C SER A 145 -1.98 12.39 3.56
N ALA A 146 -2.64 11.59 4.39
CA ALA A 146 -3.67 12.07 5.31
C ALA A 146 -3.12 13.08 6.32
N ARG A 147 -1.94 12.80 6.88
CA ARG A 147 -1.23 13.69 7.81
C ARG A 147 -0.91 15.02 7.12
N ASN A 148 -0.36 15.01 5.92
CA ASN A 148 -0.05 16.21 5.15
C ASN A 148 -1.30 17.03 4.84
N MET A 149 -2.42 16.38 4.50
CA MET A 149 -3.70 17.07 4.30
C MET A 149 -4.16 17.78 5.58
N ILE A 150 -4.06 17.13 6.74
CA ILE A 150 -4.45 17.70 8.03
C ILE A 150 -3.55 18.89 8.39
N GLU A 151 -2.24 18.76 8.25
CA GLU A 151 -1.29 19.85 8.48
C GLU A 151 -1.58 21.04 7.54
N ALA A 152 -1.78 20.77 6.25
CA ALA A 152 -2.14 21.79 5.26
C ALA A 152 -3.47 22.48 5.59
N ALA A 153 -4.46 21.74 6.09
CA ALA A 153 -5.73 22.28 6.55
C ALA A 153 -5.56 23.21 7.77
N GLN A 154 -4.74 22.81 8.75
CA GLN A 154 -4.47 23.57 9.96
C GLN A 154 -3.69 24.86 9.69
N ASN A 155 -2.66 24.82 8.84
CA ASN A 155 -1.79 25.98 8.59
C ASN A 155 -2.54 27.19 8.04
N GLY A 156 -3.43 27.02 7.05
CA GLY A 156 -4.23 28.15 6.58
C GLY A 156 -5.49 28.43 7.42
N LYS A 157 -5.65 27.85 8.63
CA LYS A 157 -6.55 28.46 9.64
C LYS A 157 -5.85 29.62 10.37
N ALA A 158 -4.53 29.74 10.25
CA ALA A 158 -3.72 30.78 10.88
C ALA A 158 -3.46 32.00 9.98
N GLU A 159 -3.91 31.97 8.71
CA GLU A 159 -3.94 33.08 7.75
C GLU A 159 -5.34 33.70 7.66
#